data_AF-A0A496VG58-F1
#
_entry.id   AF-A0A496VG58-F1
#
_cell.length_a   1.000
_cell.length_b   1.000
_cell.length_c   1.000
_cell.angle_alpha   90.00
_cell.angle_beta   90.00
_cell.angle_gamma   90.00
#
_symmetry.space_group_name_H-M   'P 1'
#
loop_
_entity.id
_entity.type
_entity.pdbx_description
1 polymer ?
#
loop_
_entity_poly.entity_id
_entity_poly.type
_entity_poly.pdbx_seq_one_letter_code
_entity_poly.pdbx_strand_id
1 'polypeptide(L)'
;MKKAVFWVIAGFGVLLTIFLSLILKVPNFWVFLGAYLTWLILLSGLLENQNVVKSAENFPLIWHLLRIVVSVIGMFICVWSLSGFFDLHLTGLFLLVESTGIIVVLFLRLLFINNSIWKPQRLKLGKFEEEMEHYWVIGCILPILSLIMLVLYPVVMWKIYTSYSISSALATLTIFKWTLVWDFVSNIGSWFPIIFVLLISEKLDENTRTRTLVSLIVWLFPSAFYFALILGLFGFAGTDYSLTIGITSLSISPILVVIFMFLLLGYLVPYIWGWKRATKWRQGLLQKQRDWVEKTLGILEEPNPSRYTSELEELQAQMSNEAKQFIEGDQMVQLWLKDQTERDEVSDAMRSIIRELERDGVLDIMDSSTIRELQHVDDPRFSYFESLANLSKEVEEIIKQLSGDHSDTDKLRKAGCYSDKYRSKKEDIAKEIATEKQTMPRLVIGFGLVFAAAATFVINEVSKNILEMLRVSIGT
;
A
#
# COMPACT_ATOMS: atom_id res chain seq x y z
N MET A 1 -38.75 -43.67 -48.32
CA MET A 1 -39.73 -42.92 -47.49
C MET A 1 -39.57 -43.14 -45.98
N LYS A 2 -39.66 -44.37 -45.45
CA LYS A 2 -39.62 -44.62 -43.98
C LYS A 2 -38.36 -44.10 -43.26
N LYS A 3 -37.17 -44.19 -43.87
CA LYS A 3 -35.92 -43.66 -43.29
C LYS A 3 -35.88 -42.13 -43.22
N ALA A 4 -36.42 -41.42 -44.22
CA ALA A 4 -36.45 -39.96 -44.23
C ALA A 4 -37.40 -39.39 -43.16
N VAL A 5 -38.57 -40.04 -42.97
CA VAL A 5 -39.52 -39.67 -41.90
C VAL A 5 -38.90 -39.91 -40.52
N PHE A 6 -38.14 -40.98 -40.33
CA PHE A 6 -37.42 -41.23 -39.07
C PHE A 6 -36.38 -40.14 -38.75
N TRP A 7 -35.57 -39.72 -39.73
CA TRP A 7 -34.59 -38.64 -39.52
C TRP A 7 -35.23 -37.27 -39.26
N VAL A 8 -36.38 -36.96 -39.87
CA VAL A 8 -37.12 -35.72 -39.61
C VAL A 8 -37.74 -35.73 -38.20
N ILE A 9 -38.32 -36.85 -37.78
CA ILE A 9 -38.90 -36.98 -36.42
C ILE A 9 -37.79 -36.96 -35.36
N ALA A 10 -36.67 -37.65 -35.60
CA ALA A 10 -35.51 -37.62 -34.70
C ALA A 10 -34.88 -36.22 -34.61
N GLY A 11 -34.72 -35.53 -35.75
CA GLY A 11 -34.23 -34.15 -35.80
C GLY A 11 -35.16 -33.16 -35.08
N PHE A 12 -36.48 -33.31 -35.25
CA PHE A 12 -37.48 -32.50 -34.54
C PHE A 12 -37.48 -32.79 -33.04
N GLY A 13 -37.34 -34.04 -32.63
CA GLY A 13 -37.21 -34.42 -31.22
C GLY A 13 -35.96 -33.84 -30.56
N VAL A 14 -34.82 -33.82 -31.27
CA VAL A 14 -33.58 -33.19 -30.78
C VAL A 14 -33.75 -31.66 -30.66
N LEU A 15 -34.31 -31.01 -31.68
CA LEU A 15 -34.58 -29.57 -31.66
C LEU A 15 -35.56 -29.17 -30.56
N LEU A 16 -36.63 -29.93 -30.36
CA LEU A 16 -37.61 -29.70 -29.30
C LEU A 16 -36.98 -29.88 -27.91
N THR A 17 -36.10 -30.88 -27.73
CA THR A 17 -35.38 -31.11 -26.48
C THR A 17 -34.40 -29.97 -26.17
N ILE A 18 -33.67 -29.49 -27.19
CA ILE A 18 -32.79 -28.32 -27.08
C ILE A 18 -33.61 -27.09 -26.70
N PHE A 19 -34.74 -26.87 -27.37
CA PHE A 19 -35.62 -25.71 -27.13
C PHE A 19 -36.24 -25.72 -25.74
N LEU A 20 -36.79 -26.85 -25.28
CA LEU A 20 -37.32 -27.03 -23.92
C LEU A 20 -36.23 -26.85 -22.86
N SER A 21 -35.03 -27.38 -23.09
CA SER A 21 -33.89 -27.17 -22.19
C SER A 21 -33.49 -25.69 -22.12
N LEU A 22 -33.57 -24.95 -23.21
CA LEU A 22 -33.22 -23.54 -23.27
C LEU A 22 -34.26 -22.67 -22.53
N ILE A 23 -35.54 -22.99 -22.69
CA ILE A 23 -36.65 -22.34 -21.99
C ILE A 23 -36.52 -22.49 -20.47
N LEU A 24 -36.07 -23.65 -19.97
CA LEU A 24 -35.87 -23.87 -18.53
C LEU A 24 -34.58 -23.20 -18.01
N LYS A 25 -33.55 -23.08 -18.86
CA LYS A 25 -32.26 -22.49 -18.49
C LYS A 25 -32.32 -20.96 -18.35
N VAL A 26 -33.08 -20.28 -19.21
CA VAL A 26 -33.14 -18.81 -19.23
C VAL A 26 -33.68 -18.22 -17.91
N PRO A 27 -34.82 -18.65 -17.34
CA PRO A 27 -35.32 -18.14 -16.06
C PRO A 27 -34.34 -18.37 -14.90
N ASN A 28 -33.74 -19.56 -14.81
CA ASN A 28 -32.75 -19.85 -13.77
C ASN A 28 -31.52 -18.95 -13.88
N PHE A 29 -31.09 -18.64 -15.10
CA PHE A 29 -29.98 -17.72 -15.31
C PHE A 29 -30.34 -16.28 -14.92
N TRP A 30 -31.59 -15.85 -15.10
CA TRP A 30 -32.07 -14.57 -14.58
C TRP A 30 -32.07 -14.52 -13.05
N VAL A 31 -32.44 -15.62 -12.38
CA VAL A 31 -32.33 -15.74 -10.92
C VAL A 31 -30.89 -15.60 -10.46
N PHE A 32 -29.94 -16.26 -11.15
CA PHE A 32 -28.52 -16.09 -10.91
C PHE A 32 -28.08 -14.62 -11.09
N LEU A 33 -28.48 -13.96 -12.19
CA LEU A 33 -28.10 -12.57 -12.44
C LEU A 33 -28.63 -11.64 -11.36
N GLY A 34 -29.88 -11.84 -10.91
CA GLY A 34 -30.45 -11.11 -9.80
C GLY A 34 -29.66 -11.32 -8.50
N ALA A 35 -29.35 -12.57 -8.16
CA ALA A 35 -28.55 -12.90 -6.98
C ALA A 35 -27.14 -12.29 -7.04
N TYR A 36 -26.49 -12.35 -8.20
CA TYR A 36 -25.16 -11.77 -8.43
C TYR A 36 -25.18 -10.24 -8.26
N LEU A 37 -26.16 -9.54 -8.85
CA LEU A 37 -26.28 -8.10 -8.70
C LEU A 37 -26.59 -7.69 -7.26
N THR A 38 -27.49 -8.40 -6.57
CA THR A 38 -27.77 -8.16 -5.15
C THR A 38 -26.52 -8.38 -4.30
N TRP A 39 -25.76 -9.44 -4.56
CA TRP A 39 -24.51 -9.70 -3.86
C TRP A 39 -23.49 -8.57 -4.06
N LEU A 40 -23.32 -8.09 -5.30
CA LEU A 40 -22.42 -6.97 -5.59
C LEU A 40 -22.86 -5.68 -4.90
N ILE A 41 -24.16 -5.37 -4.87
CA ILE A 41 -24.70 -4.18 -4.18
C ILE A 41 -24.46 -4.27 -2.66
N LEU A 42 -24.66 -5.44 -2.07
CA LEU A 42 -24.39 -5.66 -0.65
C LEU A 42 -22.89 -5.52 -0.34
N LEU A 43 -22.03 -6.09 -1.18
CA LEU A 43 -20.58 -5.94 -1.06
C LEU A 43 -20.14 -4.48 -1.21
N SER A 44 -20.66 -3.74 -2.20
CA SER A 44 -20.30 -2.34 -2.42
C SER A 44 -20.70 -1.46 -1.24
N GLY A 45 -21.89 -1.65 -0.67
CA GLY A 45 -22.34 -0.92 0.51
C GLY A 45 -21.52 -1.23 1.77
N LEU A 46 -21.00 -2.46 1.90
CA LEU A 46 -20.07 -2.83 2.97
C LEU A 46 -18.67 -2.24 2.76
N LEU A 47 -18.21 -2.15 1.51
CA LEU A 47 -16.93 -1.56 1.14
C LEU A 47 -16.89 -0.05 1.39
N GLU A 48 -17.96 0.66 1.06
CA GLU A 48 -18.09 2.10 1.31
C GLU A 48 -18.00 2.43 2.81
N ASN A 49 -18.53 1.55 3.65
CA ASN A 49 -18.41 1.65 5.10
C ASN A 49 -17.03 1.25 5.66
N GLN A 50 -16.22 0.51 4.89
CA GLN A 50 -14.87 0.05 5.24
C GLN A 50 -13.77 0.74 4.42
N ASN A 51 -13.85 2.05 4.22
CA ASN A 51 -12.72 2.80 3.68
C ASN A 51 -11.42 2.37 4.36
N VAL A 52 -10.36 2.12 3.57
CA VAL A 52 -9.05 1.58 4.02
C VAL A 52 -8.54 2.30 5.28
N VAL A 53 -8.84 3.59 5.36
CA VAL A 53 -8.61 4.46 6.50
C VAL A 53 -9.37 4.01 7.76
N LYS A 54 -10.70 3.81 7.70
CA LYS A 54 -11.52 3.32 8.81
C LYS A 54 -11.08 1.93 9.28
N SER A 55 -10.63 1.08 8.36
CA SER A 55 -10.09 -0.25 8.68
C SER A 55 -8.74 -0.18 9.39
N ALA A 56 -7.86 0.75 8.99
CA ALA A 56 -6.62 1.03 9.70
C ALA A 56 -6.87 1.66 11.09
N GLU A 57 -7.88 2.55 11.19
CA GLU A 57 -8.31 3.26 12.40
C GLU A 57 -8.75 2.36 13.53
N ASN A 58 -9.94 1.79 13.40
CA ASN A 58 -10.58 1.13 14.54
C ASN A 58 -10.68 -0.38 14.32
N PHE A 59 -10.23 -0.86 13.16
CA PHE A 59 -10.39 -2.25 12.72
C PHE A 59 -11.73 -2.82 13.18
N PRO A 60 -12.86 -2.26 12.69
CA PRO A 60 -14.14 -2.60 13.25
C PRO A 60 -14.48 -4.04 12.90
N LEU A 61 -14.21 -4.93 13.86
CA LEU A 61 -14.25 -6.37 13.72
C LEU A 61 -15.57 -6.86 13.10
N ILE A 62 -16.67 -6.25 13.55
CA ILE A 62 -18.02 -6.60 13.08
C ILE A 62 -18.20 -6.37 11.58
N TRP A 63 -17.64 -5.29 11.04
CA TRP A 63 -17.73 -5.01 9.62
C TRP A 63 -16.87 -6.01 8.85
N HIS A 64 -15.64 -6.29 9.31
CA HIS A 64 -14.76 -7.28 8.66
C HIS A 64 -15.40 -8.67 8.61
N LEU A 65 -15.99 -9.12 9.72
CA LEU A 65 -16.73 -10.38 9.78
C LEU A 65 -17.95 -10.37 8.85
N LEU A 66 -18.74 -9.30 8.86
CA LEU A 66 -19.92 -9.19 8.00
C LEU A 66 -19.53 -9.24 6.51
N ARG A 67 -18.41 -8.61 6.12
CA ARG A 67 -17.89 -8.67 4.76
C ARG A 67 -17.48 -10.09 4.36
N ILE A 68 -16.74 -10.79 5.22
CA ILE A 68 -16.37 -12.21 5.00
C ILE A 68 -17.62 -13.06 4.79
N VAL A 69 -18.61 -12.91 5.67
CA VAL A 69 -19.86 -13.65 5.60
C VAL A 69 -20.60 -13.36 4.29
N VAL A 70 -20.78 -12.09 3.92
CA VAL A 70 -21.46 -11.71 2.67
C VAL A 70 -20.67 -12.16 1.44
N SER A 71 -19.34 -12.09 1.47
CA SER A 71 -18.47 -12.56 0.37
C SER A 71 -18.63 -14.06 0.14
N VAL A 72 -18.40 -14.87 1.18
CA VAL A 72 -18.45 -16.33 1.08
C VAL A 72 -19.87 -16.81 0.78
N ILE A 73 -20.90 -16.32 1.49
CA ILE A 73 -22.28 -16.75 1.26
C ILE A 73 -22.73 -16.34 -0.15
N GLY A 74 -22.42 -15.12 -0.60
CA GLY A 74 -22.81 -14.67 -1.94
C GLY A 74 -22.14 -15.48 -3.06
N MET A 75 -20.87 -15.86 -2.89
CA MET A 75 -20.18 -16.79 -3.78
C MET A 75 -20.93 -18.13 -3.87
N PHE A 76 -21.27 -18.73 -2.73
CA PHE A 76 -21.99 -20.01 -2.71
C PHE A 76 -23.43 -19.91 -3.23
N ILE A 77 -24.12 -18.78 -3.04
CA ILE A 77 -25.43 -18.53 -3.66
C ILE A 77 -25.32 -18.47 -5.19
N CYS A 78 -24.26 -17.84 -5.72
CA CYS A 78 -24.00 -17.83 -7.16
C CYS A 78 -23.75 -19.24 -7.71
N VAL A 79 -22.96 -20.06 -7.01
CA VAL A 79 -22.73 -21.46 -7.39
C VAL A 79 -24.02 -22.27 -7.32
N TRP A 80 -24.79 -22.11 -6.24
CA TRP A 80 -26.05 -22.83 -6.02
C TRP A 80 -27.10 -22.47 -7.07
N SER A 81 -27.27 -21.20 -7.40
CA SER A 81 -28.26 -20.77 -8.41
C SER A 81 -27.97 -21.31 -9.82
N LEU A 82 -26.70 -21.56 -10.16
CA LEU A 82 -26.31 -22.11 -11.46
C LEU A 82 -26.21 -23.65 -11.48
N SER A 83 -25.89 -24.29 -10.36
CA SER A 83 -25.57 -25.73 -10.34
C SER A 83 -26.45 -26.57 -9.40
N GLY A 84 -27.25 -25.93 -8.54
CA GLY A 84 -27.99 -26.57 -7.46
C GLY A 84 -27.13 -27.08 -6.31
N PHE A 85 -25.80 -26.90 -6.36
CA PHE A 85 -24.87 -27.39 -5.34
C PHE A 85 -24.71 -26.38 -4.19
N PHE A 86 -24.88 -26.87 -2.97
CA PHE A 86 -24.56 -26.15 -1.75
C PHE A 86 -24.03 -27.12 -0.70
N ASP A 87 -22.87 -26.82 -0.13
CA ASP A 87 -22.25 -27.63 0.92
C ASP A 87 -21.93 -26.74 2.13
N LEU A 88 -22.56 -27.05 3.26
CA LEU A 88 -22.40 -26.29 4.50
C LEU A 88 -20.99 -26.44 5.10
N HIS A 89 -20.37 -27.61 4.98
CA HIS A 89 -19.03 -27.86 5.51
C HIS A 89 -17.99 -27.09 4.70
N LEU A 90 -18.11 -27.09 3.38
CA LEU A 90 -17.25 -26.32 2.50
C LEU A 90 -17.44 -24.82 2.75
N THR A 91 -18.67 -24.35 2.86
CA THR A 91 -18.96 -22.95 3.21
C THR A 91 -18.33 -22.57 4.56
N GLY A 92 -18.46 -23.44 5.57
CA GLY A 92 -17.87 -23.23 6.89
C GLY A 92 -16.34 -23.22 6.86
N LEU A 93 -15.70 -24.03 6.02
CA LEU A 93 -14.25 -24.03 5.81
C LEU A 93 -13.78 -22.70 5.24
N PHE A 94 -14.46 -22.16 4.22
CA PHE A 94 -14.12 -20.85 3.64
C PHE A 94 -14.25 -19.74 4.69
N LEU A 95 -15.35 -19.73 5.46
CA LEU A 95 -15.53 -18.75 6.55
C LEU A 95 -14.41 -18.84 7.60
N LEU A 96 -14.01 -20.05 7.98
CA LEU A 96 -12.94 -20.27 8.95
C LEU A 96 -11.61 -19.75 8.43
N VAL A 97 -11.24 -20.10 7.19
CA VAL A 97 -10.00 -19.67 6.56
C VAL A 97 -9.94 -18.15 6.40
N GLU A 98 -11.04 -17.51 5.98
CA GLU A 98 -11.09 -16.07 5.87
C GLU A 98 -11.00 -15.38 7.25
N SER A 99 -11.60 -15.99 8.28
CA SER A 99 -11.54 -15.48 9.65
C SER A 99 -10.14 -15.62 10.28
N THR A 100 -9.33 -16.60 9.86
CA THR A 100 -7.93 -16.72 10.36
C THR A 100 -7.12 -15.47 10.08
N GLY A 101 -7.33 -14.79 8.94
CA GLY A 101 -6.66 -13.53 8.62
C GLY A 101 -6.91 -12.46 9.68
N ILE A 102 -8.15 -12.34 10.16
CA ILE A 102 -8.53 -11.41 11.23
C ILE A 102 -7.76 -11.72 12.52
N ILE A 103 -7.71 -12.99 12.93
CA ILE A 103 -7.03 -13.41 14.16
C ILE A 103 -5.53 -13.07 14.09
N VAL A 104 -4.90 -13.38 12.95
CA VAL A 104 -3.48 -13.07 12.73
C VAL A 104 -3.25 -11.58 12.75
N VAL A 105 -4.13 -10.77 12.14
CA VAL A 105 -4.02 -9.31 12.21
C VAL A 105 -4.10 -8.81 13.63
N LEU A 106 -5.10 -9.24 14.42
CA LEU A 106 -5.22 -8.84 15.82
C LEU A 106 -3.94 -9.17 16.61
N PHE A 107 -3.37 -10.36 16.39
CA PHE A 107 -2.11 -10.75 17.02
C PHE A 107 -0.93 -9.87 16.57
N LEU A 108 -0.77 -9.63 15.28
CA LEU A 108 0.30 -8.78 14.75
C LEU A 108 0.15 -7.31 15.14
N ARG A 109 -1.08 -6.83 15.31
CA ARG A 109 -1.36 -5.50 15.86
C ARG A 109 -0.77 -5.37 17.27
N LEU A 110 -0.97 -6.37 18.12
CA LEU A 110 -0.40 -6.38 19.48
C LEU A 110 1.13 -6.38 19.50
N LEU A 111 1.77 -7.05 18.53
CA LEU A 111 3.24 -7.18 18.49
C LEU A 111 3.95 -5.99 17.84
N PHE A 112 3.42 -5.48 16.73
CA PHE A 112 4.16 -4.57 15.86
C PHE A 112 3.61 -3.14 15.84
N ILE A 113 2.36 -2.93 16.25
CA ILE A 113 1.73 -1.61 16.19
C ILE A 113 1.89 -0.90 17.53
N ASN A 114 2.71 0.15 17.55
CA ASN A 114 2.75 1.06 18.69
C ASN A 114 1.52 2.00 18.64
N ASN A 115 0.81 2.13 19.75
CA ASN A 115 -0.38 2.99 19.86
C ASN A 115 -0.04 4.46 20.15
N SER A 116 1.19 4.79 20.52
CA SER A 116 1.50 6.11 21.07
C SER A 116 1.64 7.24 20.03
N ILE A 117 1.82 6.95 18.73
CA ILE A 117 2.10 7.96 17.69
C ILE A 117 1.46 7.54 16.37
N TRP A 118 0.14 7.39 16.33
CA TRP A 118 -0.54 7.13 15.07
C TRP A 118 -1.58 8.18 14.76
N LYS A 119 -1.46 8.72 13.55
CA LYS A 119 -2.31 9.78 13.03
C LYS A 119 -2.99 9.24 11.76
N PRO A 120 -4.26 8.78 11.83
CA PRO A 120 -4.98 8.27 10.68
C PRO A 120 -5.01 9.19 9.47
N GLN A 121 -4.92 10.49 9.74
CA GLN A 121 -4.82 11.55 8.75
C GLN A 121 -3.66 11.31 7.78
N ARG A 122 -2.54 10.69 8.22
CA ARG A 122 -1.41 10.38 7.33
C ARG A 122 -1.75 9.32 6.29
N LEU A 123 -2.58 8.33 6.63
CA LEU A 123 -3.03 7.32 5.66
C LEU A 123 -4.01 7.91 4.64
N LYS A 124 -4.95 8.76 5.10
CA LYS A 124 -5.88 9.48 4.22
C LYS A 124 -5.11 10.34 3.22
N LEU A 125 -4.16 11.09 3.73
CA LEU A 125 -3.30 11.97 2.95
C LEU A 125 -2.48 11.19 1.93
N GLY A 126 -1.76 10.14 2.36
CA GLY A 126 -0.99 9.31 1.43
C GLY A 126 -1.87 8.68 0.35
N LYS A 127 -3.09 8.24 0.70
CA LYS A 127 -4.04 7.72 -0.30
C LYS A 127 -4.46 8.79 -1.30
N PHE A 128 -4.79 9.98 -0.84
CA PHE A 128 -5.16 11.10 -1.70
C PHE A 128 -4.02 11.50 -2.65
N GLU A 129 -2.80 11.60 -2.13
CA GLU A 129 -1.61 11.92 -2.93
C GLU A 129 -1.36 10.89 -4.03
N GLU A 130 -1.42 9.60 -3.70
CA GLU A 130 -1.24 8.54 -4.68
C GLU A 130 -2.39 8.51 -5.70
N GLU A 131 -3.62 8.84 -5.30
CA GLU A 131 -4.76 9.00 -6.21
C GLU A 131 -4.56 10.16 -7.18
N MET A 132 -3.94 11.25 -6.76
CA MET A 132 -3.60 12.37 -7.65
C MET A 132 -2.45 12.01 -8.60
N GLU A 133 -1.36 11.43 -8.11
CA GLU A 133 -0.19 11.08 -8.93
C GLU A 133 -0.49 9.96 -9.92
N HIS A 134 -1.32 9.00 -9.52
CA HIS A 134 -1.69 7.85 -10.32
C HIS A 134 -3.16 7.89 -10.75
N TYR A 135 -3.70 9.09 -11.00
CA TYR A 135 -5.09 9.30 -11.38
C TYR A 135 -5.54 8.42 -12.56
N TRP A 136 -4.70 8.27 -13.59
CA TRP A 136 -5.00 7.39 -14.72
C TRP A 136 -5.16 5.92 -14.33
N VAL A 137 -4.35 5.43 -13.40
CA VAL A 137 -4.40 4.04 -12.95
C VAL A 137 -5.58 3.83 -12.01
N ILE A 138 -5.71 4.67 -10.99
CA ILE A 138 -6.68 4.49 -9.91
C ILE A 138 -8.07 5.00 -10.32
N GLY A 139 -8.15 6.16 -10.96
CA GLY A 139 -9.40 6.81 -11.37
C GLY A 139 -9.95 6.35 -12.71
N CYS A 140 -9.15 5.78 -13.61
CA CYS A 140 -9.62 5.33 -14.93
C CYS A 140 -9.46 3.82 -15.16
N ILE A 141 -8.22 3.29 -15.08
CA ILE A 141 -7.94 1.89 -15.43
C ILE A 141 -8.64 0.92 -14.48
N LEU A 142 -8.54 1.13 -13.16
CA LEU A 142 -9.16 0.23 -12.17
C LEU A 142 -10.69 0.17 -12.28
N PRO A 143 -11.42 1.29 -12.44
CA PRO A 143 -12.86 1.26 -12.69
C PRO A 143 -13.22 0.54 -14.00
N ILE A 144 -12.48 0.79 -15.08
CA ILE A 144 -12.71 0.11 -16.37
C ILE A 144 -12.47 -1.40 -16.22
N LEU A 145 -11.38 -1.80 -15.58
CA LEU A 145 -11.08 -3.21 -15.32
C LEU A 145 -12.18 -3.83 -14.46
N SER A 146 -12.65 -3.14 -13.42
CA SER A 146 -13.74 -3.60 -12.56
C SER A 146 -15.06 -3.73 -13.33
N LEU A 147 -15.34 -2.85 -14.28
CA LEU A 147 -16.51 -2.92 -15.15
C LEU A 147 -16.43 -4.08 -16.15
N ILE A 148 -15.27 -4.25 -16.80
CA ILE A 148 -15.00 -5.40 -17.68
C ILE A 148 -15.23 -6.67 -16.88
N MET A 149 -14.67 -6.70 -15.68
CA MET A 149 -14.82 -7.81 -14.78
C MET A 149 -16.31 -8.08 -14.48
N LEU A 150 -17.05 -7.09 -14.00
CA LEU A 150 -18.46 -7.22 -13.66
C LEU A 150 -19.31 -7.86 -14.77
N VAL A 151 -19.03 -7.53 -16.03
CA VAL A 151 -19.73 -8.07 -17.21
C VAL A 151 -19.20 -9.44 -17.65
N LEU A 152 -17.90 -9.68 -17.55
CA LEU A 152 -17.26 -10.90 -18.04
C LEU A 152 -17.75 -12.14 -17.29
N TYR A 153 -17.97 -12.04 -15.97
CA TYR A 153 -18.39 -13.19 -15.16
C TYR A 153 -19.74 -13.78 -15.59
N PRO A 154 -20.84 -13.01 -15.69
CA PRO A 154 -22.10 -13.54 -16.21
C PRO A 154 -21.96 -14.14 -17.61
N VAL A 155 -21.17 -13.54 -18.50
CA VAL A 155 -20.95 -14.05 -19.86
C VAL A 155 -20.27 -15.41 -19.85
N VAL A 156 -19.22 -15.58 -19.05
CA VAL A 156 -18.51 -16.86 -18.88
C VAL A 156 -19.42 -17.91 -18.25
N MET A 157 -20.16 -17.53 -17.18
CA MET A 157 -21.10 -18.42 -16.52
C MET A 157 -22.24 -18.86 -17.45
N TRP A 158 -22.79 -17.96 -18.27
CA TRP A 158 -23.80 -18.30 -19.27
C TRP A 158 -23.30 -19.36 -20.25
N LYS A 159 -22.09 -19.16 -20.77
CA LYS A 159 -21.46 -20.10 -21.71
C LYS A 159 -21.27 -21.47 -21.06
N ILE A 160 -20.78 -21.52 -19.82
CA ILE A 160 -20.59 -22.78 -19.09
C ILE A 160 -21.94 -23.45 -18.83
N TYR A 161 -22.90 -22.72 -18.28
CA TYR A 161 -24.22 -23.24 -17.90
C TYR A 161 -25.01 -23.78 -19.11
N THR A 162 -24.88 -23.16 -20.28
CA THR A 162 -25.52 -23.62 -21.52
C THR A 162 -24.82 -24.82 -22.14
N SER A 163 -23.49 -24.93 -21.99
CA SER A 163 -22.67 -25.99 -22.60
C SER A 163 -22.85 -27.37 -21.98
N TYR A 164 -23.35 -27.46 -20.74
CA TYR A 164 -23.52 -28.74 -20.04
C TYR A 164 -24.99 -29.13 -19.88
N SER A 165 -25.26 -30.43 -19.72
CA SER A 165 -26.58 -30.90 -19.31
C SER A 165 -26.88 -30.45 -17.88
N ILE A 166 -28.16 -30.17 -17.64
CA ILE A 166 -28.68 -29.76 -16.34
C ILE A 166 -28.30 -30.85 -15.30
N SER A 167 -27.75 -30.43 -14.16
CA SER A 167 -27.33 -31.30 -13.04
C SER A 167 -26.12 -32.22 -13.28
N SER A 168 -25.27 -31.95 -14.26
CA SER A 168 -24.01 -32.72 -14.39
C SER A 168 -22.97 -32.33 -13.34
N ALA A 169 -22.33 -33.31 -12.70
CA ALA A 169 -21.25 -33.08 -11.74
C ALA A 169 -20.09 -32.27 -12.33
N LEU A 170 -19.84 -32.45 -13.63
CA LEU A 170 -18.80 -31.73 -14.36
C LEU A 170 -19.17 -30.25 -14.59
N ALA A 171 -20.45 -29.91 -14.76
CA ALA A 171 -20.92 -28.52 -14.77
C ALA A 171 -20.71 -27.86 -13.41
N THR A 172 -21.12 -28.53 -12.33
CA THR A 172 -20.94 -28.03 -10.96
C THR A 172 -19.48 -27.74 -10.67
N LEU A 173 -18.59 -28.69 -10.98
CA LEU A 173 -17.15 -28.51 -10.80
C LEU A 173 -16.61 -27.35 -11.64
N THR A 174 -17.06 -27.21 -12.90
CA THR A 174 -16.59 -26.14 -13.79
C THR A 174 -17.06 -24.77 -13.33
N ILE A 175 -18.33 -24.64 -12.92
CA ILE A 175 -18.89 -23.42 -12.35
C ILE A 175 -18.10 -23.05 -11.10
N PHE A 176 -17.92 -23.99 -10.16
CA PHE A 176 -17.16 -23.75 -8.94
C PHE A 176 -15.73 -23.29 -9.21
N LYS A 177 -15.00 -23.96 -10.12
CA LYS A 177 -13.63 -23.56 -10.53
C LYS A 177 -13.58 -22.12 -11.03
N TRP A 178 -14.47 -21.75 -11.94
CA TRP A 178 -14.47 -20.41 -12.53
C TRP A 178 -14.99 -19.34 -11.57
N THR A 179 -15.90 -19.67 -10.66
CA THR A 179 -16.29 -18.76 -9.56
C THR A 179 -15.14 -18.51 -8.58
N LEU A 180 -14.31 -19.51 -8.28
CA LEU A 180 -13.10 -19.30 -7.48
C LEU A 180 -12.07 -18.41 -8.19
N VAL A 181 -11.81 -18.67 -9.48
CA VAL A 181 -10.93 -17.82 -10.30
C VAL A 181 -11.47 -16.39 -10.34
N TRP A 182 -12.78 -16.25 -10.50
CA TRP A 182 -13.47 -14.98 -10.46
C TRP A 182 -13.21 -14.20 -9.17
N ASP A 183 -13.50 -14.83 -8.04
CA ASP A 183 -13.37 -14.21 -6.72
C ASP A 183 -11.91 -13.83 -6.44
N PHE A 184 -10.96 -14.70 -6.77
CA PHE A 184 -9.53 -14.42 -6.65
C PHE A 184 -9.07 -13.23 -7.51
N VAL A 185 -9.38 -13.26 -8.81
CA VAL A 185 -8.91 -12.24 -9.77
C VAL A 185 -9.56 -10.88 -9.50
N SER A 186 -10.85 -10.86 -9.13
CA SER A 186 -11.53 -9.62 -8.76
C SER A 186 -10.97 -9.02 -7.46
N ASN A 187 -10.76 -9.83 -6.42
CA ASN A 187 -10.19 -9.36 -5.16
C ASN A 187 -8.76 -8.82 -5.34
N ILE A 188 -7.89 -9.54 -6.06
CA ILE A 188 -6.52 -9.06 -6.31
C ILE A 188 -6.52 -7.90 -7.31
N GLY A 189 -7.22 -8.02 -8.43
CA GLY A 189 -7.21 -7.03 -9.51
C GLY A 189 -7.67 -5.64 -9.06
N SER A 190 -8.65 -5.58 -8.16
CA SER A 190 -9.18 -4.31 -7.66
C SER A 190 -8.31 -3.69 -6.55
N TRP A 191 -7.79 -4.49 -5.63
CA TRP A 191 -7.13 -3.97 -4.43
C TRP A 191 -5.60 -3.92 -4.54
N PHE A 192 -5.00 -4.90 -5.20
CA PHE A 192 -3.55 -5.06 -5.23
C PHE A 192 -2.81 -3.84 -5.80
N PRO A 193 -3.24 -3.20 -6.90
CA PRO A 193 -2.52 -2.04 -7.44
C PRO A 193 -2.50 -0.85 -6.47
N ILE A 194 -3.64 -0.55 -5.82
CA ILE A 194 -3.76 0.54 -4.83
C ILE A 194 -2.82 0.27 -3.66
N ILE A 195 -2.83 -0.96 -3.16
CA ILE A 195 -1.99 -1.41 -2.05
C ILE A 195 -0.51 -1.33 -2.40
N PHE A 196 -0.15 -1.80 -3.58
CA PHE A 196 1.22 -1.86 -4.04
C PHE A 196 1.83 -0.47 -4.14
N VAL A 197 1.08 0.47 -4.73
CA VAL A 197 1.43 1.88 -4.83
C VAL A 197 1.60 2.51 -3.43
N LEU A 198 0.64 2.31 -2.54
CA LEU A 198 0.71 2.80 -1.16
C LEU A 198 1.94 2.24 -0.40
N LEU A 199 2.25 0.96 -0.55
CA LEU A 199 3.38 0.35 0.16
C LEU A 199 4.74 0.89 -0.34
N ILE A 200 4.86 1.20 -1.64
CA ILE A 200 6.09 1.73 -2.26
C ILE A 200 6.23 3.24 -2.06
N SER A 201 5.15 3.94 -1.78
CA SER A 201 5.14 5.39 -1.57
C SER A 201 6.22 5.82 -0.57
N GLU A 202 7.00 6.82 -0.96
CA GLU A 202 8.02 7.45 -0.10
C GLU A 202 7.42 8.43 0.90
N LYS A 203 6.16 8.82 0.67
CA LYS A 203 5.43 9.81 1.47
C LYS A 203 4.81 9.19 2.72
N LEU A 204 4.53 7.89 2.71
CA LEU A 204 4.02 7.19 3.90
C LEU A 204 5.10 7.03 4.98
N ASP A 205 4.75 7.33 6.23
CA ASP A 205 5.61 7.04 7.37
C ASP A 205 5.66 5.54 7.69
N GLU A 206 6.68 5.12 8.44
CA GLU A 206 6.89 3.71 8.77
C GLU A 206 5.71 3.10 9.55
N ASN A 207 5.16 3.82 10.53
CA ASN A 207 4.08 3.31 11.36
C ASN A 207 2.82 3.11 10.52
N THR A 208 2.47 4.07 9.67
CA THR A 208 1.32 3.95 8.78
C THR A 208 1.55 2.84 7.75
N ARG A 209 2.73 2.74 7.13
CA ARG A 209 3.05 1.66 6.19
C ARG A 209 2.94 0.28 6.86
N THR A 210 3.43 0.15 8.09
CA THR A 210 3.36 -1.09 8.88
C THR A 210 1.93 -1.44 9.24
N ARG A 211 1.12 -0.47 9.67
CA ARG A 211 -0.32 -0.66 9.95
C ARG A 211 -1.10 -1.06 8.70
N THR A 212 -0.79 -0.46 7.56
CA THR A 212 -1.34 -0.85 6.26
C THR A 212 -0.97 -2.29 5.96
N LEU A 213 0.32 -2.64 5.96
CA LEU A 213 0.76 -4.02 5.71
C LEU A 213 0.10 -5.04 6.66
N VAL A 214 0.05 -4.75 7.97
CA VAL A 214 -0.59 -5.62 8.94
C VAL A 214 -2.08 -5.76 8.64
N SER A 215 -2.79 -4.68 8.29
CA SER A 215 -4.22 -4.75 7.93
C SER A 215 -4.47 -5.52 6.64
N LEU A 216 -3.47 -5.60 5.75
CA LEU A 216 -3.55 -6.36 4.51
C LEU A 216 -3.43 -7.87 4.70
N ILE A 217 -2.88 -8.30 5.84
CA ILE A 217 -2.80 -9.72 6.17
C ILE A 217 -4.19 -10.36 6.29
N VAL A 218 -5.25 -9.57 6.59
CA VAL A 218 -6.64 -10.04 6.53
C VAL A 218 -6.98 -10.61 5.15
N TRP A 219 -6.50 -9.99 4.08
CA TRP A 219 -6.80 -10.36 2.68
C TRP A 219 -5.83 -11.39 2.11
N LEU A 220 -4.63 -11.42 2.68
CA LEU A 220 -3.51 -12.21 2.22
C LEU A 220 -3.73 -13.72 2.41
N PHE A 221 -4.24 -14.12 3.59
CA PHE A 221 -4.57 -15.52 3.89
C PHE A 221 -5.69 -16.07 2.99
N PRO A 222 -6.86 -15.40 2.86
CA PRO A 222 -7.87 -15.75 1.88
C PRO A 222 -7.27 -15.90 0.48
N SER A 223 -6.56 -14.88 0.00
CA SER A 223 -6.02 -14.87 -1.37
C SER A 223 -5.07 -16.04 -1.61
N ALA A 224 -4.20 -16.35 -0.65
CA ALA A 224 -3.32 -17.50 -0.70
C ALA A 224 -4.10 -18.82 -0.74
N PHE A 225 -5.19 -18.94 0.04
CA PHE A 225 -6.06 -20.11 0.04
C PHE A 225 -6.82 -20.28 -1.29
N TYR A 226 -7.46 -19.23 -1.80
CA TYR A 226 -8.11 -19.24 -3.12
C TYR A 226 -7.12 -19.62 -4.22
N PHE A 227 -5.92 -19.05 -4.20
CA PHE A 227 -4.88 -19.38 -5.15
C PHE A 227 -4.44 -20.85 -5.06
N ALA A 228 -4.24 -21.37 -3.83
CA ALA A 228 -3.92 -22.77 -3.59
C ALA A 228 -5.00 -23.70 -4.16
N LEU A 229 -6.27 -23.37 -3.91
CA LEU A 229 -7.41 -24.13 -4.42
C LEU A 229 -7.49 -24.09 -5.94
N ILE A 230 -7.28 -22.92 -6.56
CA ILE A 230 -7.26 -22.79 -8.02
C ILE A 230 -6.14 -23.68 -8.60
N LEU A 231 -4.92 -23.58 -8.09
CA LEU A 231 -3.81 -24.42 -8.56
C LEU A 231 -4.12 -25.91 -8.39
N GLY A 232 -4.68 -26.32 -7.25
CA GLY A 232 -5.08 -27.70 -7.00
C GLY A 232 -6.19 -28.18 -7.96
N LEU A 233 -7.27 -27.40 -8.10
CA LEU A 233 -8.43 -27.76 -8.91
C LEU A 233 -8.14 -27.79 -10.41
N PHE A 234 -7.18 -27.01 -10.90
CA PHE A 234 -6.74 -27.03 -12.29
C PHE A 234 -5.60 -28.02 -12.55
N GLY A 235 -5.18 -28.78 -11.53
CA GLY A 235 -4.16 -29.84 -11.69
C GLY A 235 -2.73 -29.30 -11.78
N PHE A 236 -2.48 -28.07 -11.33
CA PHE A 236 -1.14 -27.49 -11.21
C PHE A 236 -0.42 -27.93 -9.91
N ALA A 237 -1.07 -28.78 -9.10
CA ALA A 237 -0.40 -29.50 -8.02
C ALA A 237 0.58 -30.50 -8.65
N GLY A 238 1.81 -30.04 -8.92
CA GLY A 238 2.90 -30.93 -9.31
C GLY A 238 3.19 -31.97 -8.23
N THR A 239 4.01 -32.98 -8.57
CA THR A 239 4.56 -33.90 -7.56
C THR A 239 5.31 -33.09 -6.50
N ASP A 240 5.06 -33.37 -5.23
CA ASP A 240 5.74 -32.69 -4.14
C ASP A 240 7.26 -32.77 -4.30
N TYR A 241 7.96 -31.66 -4.00
CA TYR A 241 9.40 -31.68 -3.92
C TYR A 241 9.80 -32.25 -2.56
N SER A 242 10.37 -33.44 -2.55
CA SER A 242 11.01 -33.96 -1.34
C SER A 242 12.36 -33.29 -1.16
N LEU A 243 12.43 -32.33 -0.22
CA LEU A 243 13.69 -31.81 0.27
C LEU A 243 14.11 -32.68 1.45
N THR A 244 14.97 -33.67 1.20
CA THR A 244 15.63 -34.44 2.26
C THR A 244 16.73 -33.57 2.87
N ILE A 245 16.48 -33.05 4.07
CA ILE A 245 17.50 -32.39 4.88
C ILE A 245 17.78 -33.33 6.07
N GLY A 246 18.87 -34.10 5.98
CA GLY A 246 19.25 -35.08 7.01
C GLY A 246 18.21 -36.20 7.17
N ILE A 247 17.78 -36.46 8.40
CA ILE A 247 16.79 -37.51 8.75
C ILE A 247 15.34 -37.06 8.49
N THR A 248 15.13 -35.76 8.23
CA THR A 248 13.82 -35.18 7.97
C THR A 248 13.60 -34.97 6.48
N SER A 249 12.64 -35.71 5.92
CA SER A 249 12.11 -35.43 4.59
C SER A 249 11.03 -34.36 4.69
N LEU A 250 11.32 -33.13 4.24
CA LEU A 250 10.30 -32.11 4.10
C LEU A 250 9.68 -32.23 2.71
N SER A 251 8.41 -32.61 2.64
CA SER A 251 7.64 -32.54 1.40
C SER A 251 7.18 -31.10 1.19
N ILE A 252 7.80 -30.38 0.27
CA ILE A 252 7.42 -29.01 -0.09
C ILE A 252 6.54 -29.09 -1.33
N SER A 253 5.26 -28.78 -1.15
CA SER A 253 4.35 -28.64 -2.28
C SER A 253 4.77 -27.45 -3.15
N PRO A 254 4.90 -27.60 -4.49
CA PRO A 254 5.16 -26.50 -5.42
C PRO A 254 4.22 -25.31 -5.21
N ILE A 255 2.96 -25.60 -4.85
CA ILE A 255 1.93 -24.59 -4.57
C ILE A 255 2.34 -23.67 -3.42
N LEU A 256 2.96 -24.21 -2.37
CA LEU A 256 3.40 -23.44 -1.21
C LEU A 256 4.53 -22.47 -1.58
N VAL A 257 5.43 -22.89 -2.48
CA VAL A 257 6.50 -22.03 -3.00
C VAL A 257 5.93 -20.86 -3.81
N VAL A 258 4.97 -21.13 -4.71
CA VAL A 258 4.35 -20.06 -5.52
C VAL A 258 3.56 -19.09 -4.63
N ILE A 259 2.82 -19.60 -3.63
CA ILE A 259 2.15 -18.76 -2.63
C ILE A 259 3.18 -17.89 -1.91
N PHE A 260 4.26 -18.48 -1.39
CA PHE A 260 5.30 -17.72 -0.69
C PHE A 260 5.92 -16.63 -1.57
N MET A 261 6.18 -16.92 -2.84
CA MET A 261 6.68 -15.94 -3.82
C MET A 261 5.67 -14.82 -4.07
N PHE A 262 4.37 -15.16 -4.20
CA PHE A 262 3.30 -14.18 -4.31
C PHE A 262 3.23 -13.25 -3.08
N LEU A 263 3.37 -13.79 -1.87
CA LEU A 263 3.40 -13.01 -0.64
C LEU A 263 4.62 -12.09 -0.56
N LEU A 264 5.79 -12.62 -0.90
CA LEU A 264 7.06 -11.91 -0.82
C LEU A 264 7.11 -10.76 -1.84
N LEU A 265 6.80 -11.04 -3.10
CA LEU A 265 6.83 -10.05 -4.18
C LEU A 265 5.65 -9.08 -4.11
N GLY A 266 4.50 -9.55 -3.63
CA GLY A 266 3.28 -8.76 -3.61
C GLY A 266 3.18 -7.76 -2.46
N TYR A 267 3.80 -8.05 -1.31
CA TYR A 267 3.59 -7.27 -0.09
C TYR A 267 4.90 -6.90 0.61
N LEU A 268 5.80 -7.86 0.82
CA LEU A 268 7.03 -7.61 1.59
C LEU A 268 8.05 -6.78 0.81
N VAL A 269 8.28 -7.08 -0.47
CA VAL A 269 9.19 -6.32 -1.33
C VAL A 269 8.72 -4.87 -1.50
N PRO A 270 7.45 -4.60 -1.84
CA PRO A 270 6.89 -3.23 -1.87
C PRO A 270 7.10 -2.48 -0.57
N TYR A 271 6.84 -3.14 0.57
CA TYR A 271 7.04 -2.55 1.89
C TYR A 271 8.50 -2.15 2.15
N ILE A 272 9.45 -3.06 1.92
CA ILE A 272 10.88 -2.80 2.14
C ILE A 272 11.38 -1.71 1.20
N TRP A 273 10.94 -1.74 -0.05
CA TRP A 273 11.33 -0.73 -1.03
C TRP A 273 10.78 0.65 -0.67
N GLY A 274 9.49 0.75 -0.33
CA GLY A 274 8.89 2.01 0.09
C GLY A 274 9.50 2.57 1.36
N TRP A 275 9.83 1.72 2.34
CA TRP A 275 10.59 2.14 3.52
C TRP A 275 11.95 2.75 3.13
N LYS A 276 12.74 2.05 2.31
CA LYS A 276 14.05 2.58 1.85
C LYS A 276 13.92 3.90 1.09
N ARG A 277 12.89 4.04 0.23
CA ARG A 277 12.63 5.30 -0.48
C ARG A 277 12.27 6.42 0.50
N ALA A 278 11.35 6.17 1.43
CA ALA A 278 10.93 7.16 2.43
C ALA A 278 12.12 7.63 3.29
N THR A 279 12.95 6.70 3.78
CA THR A 279 14.15 7.02 4.54
C THR A 279 15.14 7.84 3.72
N LYS A 280 15.42 7.45 2.46
CA LYS A 280 16.32 8.21 1.58
C LYS A 280 15.80 9.62 1.31
N TRP A 281 14.50 9.75 1.09
CA TRP A 281 13.86 11.03 0.82
C TRP A 281 13.93 11.97 2.04
N ARG A 282 13.60 11.47 3.24
CA ARG A 282 13.75 12.21 4.51
C ARG A 282 15.19 12.64 4.77
N GLN A 283 16.15 11.73 4.56
CA GLN A 283 17.57 12.06 4.65
C GLN A 283 17.96 13.16 3.67
N GLY A 284 17.40 13.17 2.46
CA GLY A 284 17.61 14.23 1.48
C GLY A 284 17.13 15.60 1.98
N LEU A 285 15.96 15.67 2.62
CA LEU A 285 15.43 16.90 3.19
C LEU A 285 16.27 17.40 4.38
N LEU A 286 16.66 16.50 5.29
CA LEU A 286 17.56 16.83 6.40
C LEU A 286 18.93 17.28 5.92
N GLN A 287 19.46 16.66 4.86
CA GLN A 287 20.74 17.07 4.26
C GLN A 287 20.64 18.47 3.66
N LYS A 288 19.56 18.79 2.92
CA LYS A 288 19.33 20.16 2.44
C LYS A 288 19.28 21.17 3.58
N GLN A 289 18.58 20.85 4.68
CA GLN A 289 18.52 21.71 5.86
C GLN A 289 19.92 21.95 6.47
N ARG A 290 20.72 20.88 6.58
CA ARG A 290 22.10 20.97 7.03
C ARG A 290 22.95 21.83 6.10
N ASP A 291 22.81 21.69 4.79
CA ASP A 291 23.57 22.45 3.79
C ASP A 291 23.30 23.96 3.90
N TRP A 292 22.04 24.35 4.16
CA TRP A 292 21.70 25.75 4.41
C TRP A 292 22.34 26.29 5.69
N VAL A 293 22.29 25.53 6.79
CA VAL A 293 22.97 25.88 8.05
C VAL A 293 24.48 25.99 7.85
N GLU A 294 25.06 25.10 7.06
CA GLU A 294 26.49 25.09 6.75
C GLU A 294 26.91 26.30 5.91
N LYS A 295 26.10 26.72 4.94
CA LYS A 295 26.33 27.97 4.20
C LYS A 295 26.26 29.19 5.11
N THR A 296 25.25 29.28 5.99
CA THR A 296 25.14 30.38 6.96
C THR A 296 26.36 30.41 7.89
N LEU A 297 26.79 29.25 8.39
CA LEU A 297 27.97 29.13 9.24
C LEU A 297 29.24 29.58 8.50
N GLY A 298 29.43 29.16 7.24
CA GLY A 298 30.60 29.53 6.43
C GLY A 298 30.77 31.04 6.27
N ILE A 299 29.67 31.76 6.01
CA ILE A 299 29.69 33.23 5.91
C ILE A 299 30.06 33.87 7.26
N LEU A 300 29.55 33.35 8.37
CA LEU A 300 29.80 33.90 9.71
C LEU A 300 31.21 33.62 10.25
N GLU A 301 31.86 32.54 9.80
CA GLU A 301 33.23 32.18 10.21
C GLU A 301 34.30 32.89 9.38
N GLU A 302 33.97 33.42 8.20
CA GLU A 302 34.92 34.17 7.37
C GLU A 302 35.29 35.50 8.07
N PRO A 303 36.58 35.85 8.25
CA PRO A 303 36.97 37.07 8.96
C PRO A 303 36.86 38.32 8.08
N ASN A 304 35.70 38.57 7.48
CA ASN A 304 35.47 39.68 6.56
C ASN A 304 34.15 40.44 6.83
N PRO A 305 34.16 41.39 7.79
CA PRO A 305 32.96 42.14 8.20
C PRO A 305 32.28 42.94 7.10
N SER A 306 33.03 43.33 6.08
CA SER A 306 32.53 44.11 4.94
C SER A 306 31.63 43.31 4.00
N ARG A 307 31.72 41.97 4.02
CA ARG A 307 30.99 41.08 3.12
C ARG A 307 29.80 40.37 3.76
N TYR A 308 29.72 40.34 5.08
CA TYR A 308 28.66 39.62 5.79
C TYR A 308 27.26 39.99 5.32
N THR A 309 26.95 41.28 5.21
CA THR A 309 25.61 41.73 4.83
C THR A 309 25.28 41.32 3.39
N SER A 310 26.19 41.55 2.44
CA SER A 310 25.95 41.20 1.03
C SER A 310 25.83 39.68 0.81
N GLU A 311 26.65 38.87 1.47
CA GLU A 311 26.63 37.41 1.31
C GLU A 311 25.41 36.77 2.00
N LEU A 312 25.00 37.32 3.15
CA LEU A 312 23.78 36.88 3.82
C LEU A 312 22.52 37.28 3.06
N GLU A 313 22.49 38.47 2.43
CA GLU A 313 21.41 38.89 1.54
C GLU A 313 21.30 37.98 0.30
N GLU A 314 22.44 37.63 -0.31
CA GLU A 314 22.48 36.65 -1.41
C GLU A 314 21.96 35.28 -0.95
N LEU A 315 22.42 34.80 0.21
CA LEU A 315 21.96 33.53 0.78
C LEU A 315 20.45 33.55 1.04
N GLN A 316 19.91 34.66 1.55
CA GLN A 316 18.48 34.82 1.78
C GLN A 316 17.68 34.76 0.46
N ALA A 317 18.19 35.39 -0.61
CA ALA A 317 17.60 35.29 -1.93
C ALA A 317 17.62 33.84 -2.47
N GLN A 318 18.71 33.10 -2.25
CA GLN A 318 18.80 31.67 -2.60
C GLN A 318 17.78 30.82 -1.82
N MET A 319 17.62 31.06 -0.51
CA MET A 319 16.62 30.36 0.31
C MET A 319 15.20 30.66 -0.15
N SER A 320 14.90 31.91 -0.53
CA SER A 320 13.60 32.32 -1.07
C SER A 320 13.30 31.63 -2.40
N ASN A 321 14.29 31.52 -3.29
CA ASN A 321 14.13 30.80 -4.56
C ASN A 321 13.91 29.30 -4.36
N GLU A 322 14.65 28.65 -3.46
CA GLU A 322 14.41 27.24 -3.10
C GLU A 322 13.00 27.05 -2.52
N ALA A 323 12.54 27.98 -1.67
CA ALA A 323 11.19 27.92 -1.11
C ALA A 323 10.14 27.97 -2.22
N LYS A 324 10.26 28.88 -3.18
CA LYS A 324 9.36 28.96 -4.35
C LYS A 324 9.36 27.68 -5.16
N GLN A 325 10.54 27.17 -5.52
CA GLN A 325 10.69 25.92 -6.28
C GLN A 325 10.09 24.72 -5.53
N PHE A 326 10.25 24.67 -4.20
CA PHE A 326 9.70 23.61 -3.37
C PHE A 326 8.16 23.64 -3.34
N ILE A 327 7.58 24.84 -3.27
CA ILE A 327 6.13 25.02 -3.31
C ILE A 327 5.58 24.67 -4.69
N GLU A 328 6.16 25.19 -5.77
CA GLU A 328 5.74 24.89 -7.14
C GLU A 328 5.86 23.40 -7.47
N GLY A 329 6.89 22.73 -6.95
CA GLY A 329 7.15 21.31 -7.17
C GLY A 329 6.30 20.35 -6.34
N ASP A 330 5.65 20.80 -5.27
CA ASP A 330 4.86 19.94 -4.38
C ASP A 330 3.45 20.51 -4.12
N GLN A 331 2.46 19.92 -4.78
CA GLN A 331 1.04 20.29 -4.64
C GLN A 331 0.53 20.21 -3.20
N MET A 332 1.11 19.35 -2.35
CA MET A 332 0.67 19.23 -0.97
C MET A 332 1.16 20.37 -0.10
N VAL A 333 2.33 20.91 -0.42
CA VAL A 333 2.85 22.13 0.23
C VAL A 333 1.98 23.33 -0.16
N GLN A 334 1.55 23.42 -1.43
CA GLN A 334 0.59 24.45 -1.89
C GLN A 334 -0.73 24.39 -1.11
N LEU A 335 -1.31 23.19 -0.99
CA LEU A 335 -2.57 22.98 -0.25
C LEU A 335 -2.44 23.31 1.23
N TRP A 336 -1.33 22.91 1.85
CA TRP A 336 -1.03 23.22 3.25
C TRP A 336 -0.88 24.73 3.50
N LEU A 337 -0.19 25.43 2.59
CA LEU A 337 -0.02 26.89 2.66
C LEU A 337 -1.34 27.65 2.55
N LYS A 338 -2.25 27.19 1.69
CA LYS A 338 -3.58 27.79 1.55
C LYS A 338 -4.36 27.77 2.88
N ASP A 339 -4.36 26.64 3.60
CA ASP A 339 -5.02 26.53 4.92
C ASP A 339 -4.47 27.52 5.93
N GLN A 340 -3.13 27.63 6.01
CA GLN A 340 -2.51 28.48 7.00
C GLN A 340 -2.77 29.97 6.74
N THR A 341 -2.87 30.34 5.47
CA THR A 341 -3.14 31.73 5.06
C THR A 341 -4.54 32.17 5.45
N GLU A 342 -5.52 31.27 5.37
CA GLU A 342 -6.89 31.52 5.84
C GLU A 342 -6.99 31.66 7.37
N ARG A 343 -5.95 31.28 8.13
CA ARG A 343 -5.94 31.23 9.60
C ARG A 343 -5.00 32.22 10.29
N ASP A 344 -4.33 33.10 9.53
CA ASP A 344 -3.42 34.13 10.06
C ASP A 344 -2.19 33.62 10.86
N GLU A 345 -1.87 32.32 10.83
CA GLU A 345 -0.75 31.72 11.59
C GLU A 345 0.62 31.85 10.91
N VAL A 346 0.66 32.49 9.74
CA VAL A 346 1.84 32.54 8.86
C VAL A 346 2.74 33.75 9.17
N SER A 347 4.07 33.54 9.19
CA SER A 347 5.07 34.61 9.36
C SER A 347 5.05 35.63 8.20
N ASP A 348 5.48 36.87 8.44
CA ASP A 348 5.42 37.95 7.42
C ASP A 348 6.24 37.64 6.16
N ALA A 349 7.41 37.02 6.32
CA ALA A 349 8.26 36.56 5.22
C ALA A 349 7.60 35.44 4.40
N MET A 350 6.75 34.65 5.03
CA MET A 350 6.00 33.59 4.36
C MET A 350 4.74 34.15 3.67
N ARG A 351 4.07 35.14 4.30
CA ARG A 351 2.94 35.86 3.67
C ARG A 351 3.35 36.56 2.37
N SER A 352 4.58 37.07 2.28
CA SER A 352 5.06 37.71 1.04
C SER A 352 5.23 36.71 -0.10
N ILE A 353 5.82 35.54 0.17
CA ILE A 353 5.97 34.45 -0.80
C ILE A 353 4.60 33.93 -1.24
N ILE A 354 3.68 33.73 -0.31
CA ILE A 354 2.32 33.24 -0.60
C ILE A 354 1.55 34.23 -1.47
N ARG A 355 1.56 35.53 -1.14
CA ARG A 355 0.89 36.57 -1.95
C ARG A 355 1.44 36.67 -3.37
N GLU A 356 2.74 36.39 -3.55
CA GLU A 356 3.36 36.32 -4.87
C GLU A 356 2.82 35.13 -5.66
N LEU A 357 2.71 33.96 -5.02
CA LEU A 357 2.18 32.74 -5.64
C LEU A 357 0.66 32.79 -5.91
N GLU A 358 -0.12 33.48 -5.06
CA GLU A 358 -1.55 33.74 -5.29
C GLU A 358 -1.76 34.63 -6.53
N ARG A 359 -0.91 35.66 -6.69
CA ARG A 359 -0.93 36.53 -7.87
C ARG A 359 -0.64 35.75 -9.15
N ASP A 360 0.23 34.76 -9.08
CA ASP A 360 0.64 33.92 -10.22
C ASP A 360 -0.36 32.77 -10.51
N GLY A 361 -1.45 32.67 -9.75
CA GLY A 361 -2.53 31.71 -9.98
C GLY A 361 -2.19 30.26 -9.60
N VAL A 362 -1.14 30.05 -8.79
CA VAL A 362 -0.61 28.72 -8.44
C VAL A 362 -1.47 28.02 -7.37
N LEU A 363 -2.23 28.76 -6.56
CA LEU A 363 -2.92 28.27 -5.35
C LEU A 363 -4.39 27.83 -5.54
N ASP A 364 -4.82 27.61 -6.78
CA ASP A 364 -6.21 27.27 -7.05
C ASP A 364 -6.40 25.76 -7.27
N ILE A 365 -6.72 24.97 -6.23
CA ILE A 365 -7.27 23.60 -6.32
C ILE A 365 -7.88 23.14 -4.96
N MET A 366 -9.06 22.50 -5.04
CA MET A 366 -9.74 21.56 -4.11
C MET A 366 -10.23 21.96 -2.70
N ASP A 367 -11.21 21.18 -2.23
CA ASP A 367 -12.12 21.38 -1.11
C ASP A 367 -11.43 21.48 0.28
N SER A 368 -11.81 22.52 1.03
CA SER A 368 -11.33 22.91 2.38
C SER A 368 -11.40 21.82 3.45
N SER A 369 -12.23 20.79 3.24
CA SER A 369 -12.47 19.72 4.22
C SER A 369 -11.28 18.76 4.36
N THR A 370 -10.61 18.43 3.24
CA THR A 370 -9.39 17.58 3.22
C THR A 370 -8.18 18.33 3.78
N ILE A 371 -8.17 19.65 3.58
CA ILE A 371 -7.10 20.57 3.95
C ILE A 371 -6.96 20.70 5.49
N ARG A 372 -8.09 20.77 6.23
CA ARG A 372 -8.07 20.85 7.70
C ARG A 372 -7.43 19.66 8.40
N GLU A 373 -7.40 18.49 7.75
CA GLU A 373 -6.79 17.29 8.32
C GLU A 373 -5.24 17.27 8.19
N LEU A 374 -4.65 18.16 7.37
CA LEU A 374 -3.21 18.25 7.12
C LEU A 374 -2.42 18.81 8.31
N GLN A 375 -3.02 19.70 9.12
CA GLN A 375 -2.33 20.43 10.20
C GLN A 375 -1.76 19.53 11.30
N HIS A 376 -2.31 18.33 11.49
CA HIS A 376 -1.86 17.44 12.55
C HIS A 376 -0.82 16.43 12.10
N VAL A 377 -0.51 16.35 10.82
CA VAL A 377 0.36 15.31 10.26
C VAL A 377 1.83 15.71 10.35
N ASP A 378 2.66 14.91 11.03
CA ASP A 378 4.12 15.10 11.02
C ASP A 378 4.67 14.69 9.63
N ASP A 379 4.60 15.61 8.67
CA ASP A 379 5.18 15.45 7.34
C ASP A 379 6.58 16.08 7.28
N PRO A 380 7.62 15.33 6.87
CA PRO A 380 8.96 15.86 6.65
C PRO A 380 9.03 17.09 5.74
N ARG A 381 8.11 17.23 4.77
CA ARG A 381 8.05 18.39 3.86
C ARG A 381 7.70 19.67 4.59
N PHE A 382 6.67 19.61 5.43
CA PHE A 382 6.22 20.77 6.20
C PHE A 382 7.31 21.17 7.20
N SER A 383 7.94 20.19 7.86
CA SER A 383 9.07 20.44 8.75
C SER A 383 10.29 21.06 8.05
N TYR A 384 10.66 20.56 6.86
CA TYR A 384 11.73 21.16 6.06
C TYR A 384 11.40 22.60 5.66
N PHE A 385 10.17 22.82 5.20
CA PHE A 385 9.73 24.12 4.73
C PHE A 385 9.64 25.16 5.86
N GLU A 386 9.09 24.78 7.03
CA GLU A 386 9.14 25.60 8.24
C GLU A 386 10.58 25.89 8.69
N SER A 387 11.46 24.89 8.62
CA SER A 387 12.88 25.06 8.96
C SER A 387 13.58 26.05 8.04
N LEU A 388 13.28 26.02 6.73
CA LEU A 388 13.81 26.97 5.75
C LEU A 388 13.30 28.39 6.03
N ALA A 389 12.00 28.54 6.33
CA ALA A 389 11.41 29.83 6.67
C ALA A 389 11.99 30.42 7.97
N ASN A 390 12.14 29.59 9.01
CA ASN A 390 12.76 29.98 10.28
C ASN A 390 14.21 30.38 10.08
N LEU A 391 14.98 29.62 9.29
CA LEU A 391 16.37 29.95 8.99
C LEU A 391 16.50 31.27 8.22
N SER A 392 15.63 31.50 7.22
CA SER A 392 15.59 32.76 6.48
C SER A 392 15.31 33.96 7.39
N LYS A 393 14.39 33.81 8.35
CA LYS A 393 14.11 34.82 9.38
C LYS A 393 15.30 35.05 10.31
N GLU A 394 15.96 33.99 10.77
CA GLU A 394 17.17 34.09 11.58
C GLU A 394 18.30 34.82 10.82
N VAL A 395 18.44 34.57 9.52
CA VAL A 395 19.39 35.28 8.64
C VAL A 395 19.03 36.76 8.51
N GLU A 396 17.75 37.11 8.35
CA GLU A 396 17.29 38.50 8.31
C GLU A 396 17.61 39.26 9.61
N GLU A 397 17.41 38.61 10.76
CA GLU A 397 17.78 39.16 12.07
C GLU A 397 19.28 39.40 12.18
N ILE A 398 20.11 38.48 11.67
CA ILE A 398 21.56 38.64 11.63
C ILE A 398 21.96 39.82 10.74
N ILE A 399 21.38 39.92 9.53
CA ILE A 399 21.60 41.05 8.62
C ILE A 399 21.30 42.35 9.37
N LYS A 400 20.11 42.50 9.97
CA LYS A 400 19.73 43.70 10.74
C LYS A 400 20.73 44.04 11.85
N GLN A 401 21.24 43.04 12.56
CA GLN A 401 22.20 43.24 13.64
C GLN A 401 23.63 43.57 13.17
N LEU A 402 24.00 43.17 11.95
CA LEU A 402 25.31 43.43 11.34
C LEU A 402 25.33 44.69 10.47
N SER A 403 24.18 45.13 9.94
CA SER A 403 24.02 46.35 9.13
C SER A 403 24.03 47.65 9.95
N GLY A 404 23.94 47.57 11.28
CA GLY A 404 24.05 48.73 12.16
C GLY A 404 25.43 49.39 12.10
N ASP A 405 25.51 50.65 12.54
CA ASP A 405 26.75 51.44 12.60
C ASP A 405 27.68 50.90 13.71
N HIS A 406 28.28 49.75 13.43
CA HIS A 406 29.09 48.95 14.34
C HIS A 406 30.53 48.91 13.84
N SER A 407 31.47 48.94 14.79
CA SER A 407 32.88 48.68 14.49
C SER A 407 33.05 47.28 13.88
N ASP A 408 34.05 47.11 13.01
CA ASP A 408 34.37 45.79 12.43
C ASP A 408 34.63 44.74 13.52
N THR A 409 35.24 45.15 14.64
CA THR A 409 35.44 44.32 15.83
C THR A 409 34.13 43.87 16.49
N ASP A 410 33.10 44.72 16.53
CA ASP A 410 31.78 44.35 17.05
C ASP A 410 31.04 43.40 16.09
N LYS A 411 31.18 43.60 14.78
CA LYS A 411 30.61 42.70 13.76
C LYS A 411 31.22 41.31 13.85
N LEU A 412 32.55 41.20 13.97
CA LEU A 412 33.25 39.92 14.19
C LEU A 412 32.77 39.21 15.46
N ARG A 413 32.63 39.95 16.57
CA ARG A 413 32.17 39.39 17.85
C ARG A 413 30.73 38.86 17.75
N LYS A 414 29.83 39.61 17.11
CA LYS A 414 28.44 39.19 16.88
C LYS A 414 28.37 37.99 15.95
N ALA A 415 29.11 37.99 14.84
CA ALA A 415 29.20 36.86 13.92
C ALA A 415 29.68 35.59 14.63
N GLY A 416 30.67 35.69 15.52
CA GLY A 416 31.15 34.58 16.35
C GLY A 416 30.08 34.00 17.30
N CYS A 417 29.23 34.83 17.89
CA CYS A 417 28.12 34.34 18.73
C CYS A 417 27.09 33.53 17.92
N TYR A 418 26.79 34.00 16.70
CA TYR A 418 25.91 33.27 15.79
C TYR A 418 26.54 32.00 15.22
N SER A 419 27.84 32.01 14.92
CA SER A 419 28.53 30.83 14.40
C SER A 419 28.51 29.66 15.39
N ASP A 420 28.70 29.91 16.69
CA ASP A 420 28.58 28.88 17.73
C ASP A 420 27.16 28.27 17.79
N LYS A 421 26.11 29.09 17.65
CA LYS A 421 24.71 28.62 17.58
C LYS A 421 24.49 27.71 16.36
N TYR A 422 24.97 28.10 15.18
CA TYR A 422 24.81 27.30 13.96
C TYR A 422 25.68 26.04 13.94
N ARG A 423 26.84 26.05 14.62
CA ARG A 423 27.65 24.84 14.82
C ARG A 423 26.87 23.78 15.60
N SER A 424 26.21 24.16 16.70
CA SER A 424 25.33 23.25 17.45
C SER A 424 24.18 22.73 16.58
N LYS A 425 23.49 23.62 15.85
CA LYS A 425 22.37 23.25 14.97
C LYS A 425 22.80 22.26 13.88
N LYS A 426 24.00 22.45 13.29
CA LYS A 426 24.59 21.52 12.31
C LYS A 426 24.83 20.13 12.90
N GLU A 427 25.36 20.06 14.12
CA GLU A 427 25.60 18.80 14.82
C GLU A 427 24.30 18.07 15.18
N ASP A 428 23.27 18.80 15.59
CA ASP A 428 21.99 18.21 15.94
C ASP A 428 21.28 17.62 14.71
N ILE A 429 21.29 18.33 13.57
CA ILE A 429 20.80 17.77 12.29
C ILE A 429 21.64 16.55 11.87
N ALA A 430 22.95 16.57 12.08
CA ALA A 430 23.81 15.42 11.76
C ALA A 430 23.49 14.19 12.62
N LYS A 431 23.15 14.37 13.91
CA LYS A 431 22.67 13.29 14.79
C LYS A 431 21.32 12.75 14.32
N GLU A 432 20.42 13.62 13.86
CA GLU A 432 19.12 13.21 13.32
C GLU A 432 19.28 12.37 12.05
N ILE A 433 20.14 12.80 11.11
CA ILE A 433 20.49 12.03 9.90
C ILE A 433 21.08 10.66 10.29
N ALA A 434 21.98 10.61 11.27
CA ALA A 434 22.58 9.36 11.74
C ALA A 434 21.54 8.43 12.37
N THR A 435 20.60 8.98 13.13
CA THR A 435 19.50 8.24 13.75
C THR A 435 18.59 7.64 12.68
N GLU A 436 18.16 8.45 11.70
CA GLU A 436 17.28 7.99 10.61
C GLU A 436 17.96 6.91 9.74
N LYS A 437 19.30 6.91 9.65
CA LYS A 437 20.06 5.86 8.96
C LYS A 437 20.11 4.53 9.72
N GLN A 438 20.04 4.56 11.04
CA GLN A 438 20.14 3.38 11.91
C GLN A 438 18.79 2.76 12.24
N THR A 439 17.71 3.54 12.17
CA THR A 439 16.35 3.06 12.48
C THR A 439 15.90 2.02 11.45
N MET A 440 15.79 0.76 11.88
CA MET A 440 15.19 -0.31 11.10
C MET A 440 13.74 -0.58 11.55
N PRO A 441 12.82 -0.87 10.62
CA PRO A 441 11.46 -1.18 10.99
C PRO A 441 11.36 -2.44 11.83
N ARG A 442 10.53 -2.40 12.87
CA ARG A 442 10.30 -3.56 13.75
C ARG A 442 9.85 -4.80 12.98
N LEU A 443 9.07 -4.59 11.92
CA LEU A 443 8.60 -5.65 11.04
C LEU A 443 9.75 -6.27 10.24
N VAL A 444 10.70 -5.47 9.73
CA VAL A 444 11.93 -5.99 9.08
C VAL A 444 12.78 -6.78 10.07
N ILE A 445 12.92 -6.30 11.30
CA ILE A 445 13.63 -7.02 12.37
C ILE A 445 12.94 -8.35 12.67
N GLY A 446 11.61 -8.35 12.82
CA GLY A 446 10.81 -9.54 13.07
C GLY A 446 10.93 -10.59 11.96
N PHE A 447 10.78 -10.17 10.69
CA PHE A 447 10.98 -11.06 9.54
C PHE A 447 12.44 -11.55 9.45
N GLY A 448 13.40 -10.69 9.75
CA GLY A 448 14.82 -11.04 9.81
C GLY A 448 15.10 -12.13 10.85
N LEU A 449 14.49 -12.06 12.03
CA LEU A 449 14.62 -13.09 13.07
C LEU A 449 14.01 -14.43 12.63
N VAL A 450 12.83 -14.42 12.02
CA VAL A 450 12.19 -15.63 11.51
C VAL A 450 13.02 -16.26 10.39
N PHE A 451 13.52 -15.45 9.45
CA PHE A 451 14.35 -15.92 8.35
C PHE A 451 15.70 -16.42 8.85
N ALA A 452 16.32 -15.74 9.81
CA ALA A 452 17.57 -16.17 10.44
C ALA A 452 17.39 -17.51 11.19
N ALA A 453 16.28 -17.71 11.89
CA ALA A 453 15.98 -18.98 12.54
C ALA A 453 15.81 -20.12 11.51
N ALA A 454 15.06 -19.88 10.43
CA ALA A 454 14.90 -20.84 9.35
C ALA A 454 16.24 -21.15 8.65
N ALA A 455 17.05 -20.13 8.34
CA ALA A 455 18.37 -20.29 7.74
C ALA A 455 19.33 -21.04 8.67
N THR A 456 19.30 -20.76 9.98
CA THR A 456 20.14 -21.46 10.97
C THR A 456 19.78 -22.94 11.04
N PHE A 457 18.49 -23.28 10.99
CA PHE A 457 18.05 -24.68 10.92
C PHE A 457 18.61 -25.39 9.68
N VAL A 458 18.52 -24.75 8.51
CA VAL A 458 19.06 -25.30 7.25
C VAL A 458 20.58 -25.44 7.30
N ILE A 459 21.31 -24.41 7.76
CA ILE A 459 22.77 -24.42 7.84
C ILE A 459 23.27 -25.48 8.81
N ASN A 460 22.62 -25.62 9.97
CA ASN A 460 23.00 -26.62 10.98
C ASN A 460 22.84 -28.05 10.41
N GLU A 461 21.75 -28.31 9.70
CA GLU A 461 21.50 -29.62 9.12
C GLU A 461 22.41 -29.93 7.91
N VAL A 462 22.71 -28.93 7.07
CA VAL A 462 23.75 -29.05 6.02
C VAL A 462 25.12 -29.33 6.64
N SER A 463 25.46 -28.67 7.73
CA SER A 463 26.73 -28.86 8.44
C SER A 463 26.85 -30.27 9.00
N LYS A 464 25.77 -30.83 9.58
CA LYS A 464 25.73 -32.23 10.02
C LYS A 464 25.94 -33.21 8.87
N ASN A 465 25.28 -33.00 7.74
CA ASN A 465 25.40 -33.88 6.56
C ASN A 465 26.80 -33.84 5.94
N ILE A 466 27.44 -32.67 5.91
CA ILE A 466 28.85 -32.54 5.50
C ILE A 466 29.77 -33.29 6.47
N LEU A 467 29.51 -33.18 7.77
CA LEU A 467 30.30 -33.85 8.79
C LEU A 467 30.15 -35.38 8.72
N GLU A 468 28.95 -35.90 8.45
CA GLU A 468 28.71 -37.32 8.19
C GLU A 468 29.39 -37.81 6.91
N MET A 469 29.30 -37.08 5.80
CA MET A 469 30.01 -37.40 4.57
C MET A 469 31.54 -37.42 4.76
N LEU A 470 32.08 -36.46 5.51
CA LEU A 470 33.50 -36.44 5.86
C LEU A 470 33.89 -37.61 6.77
N ARG A 471 33.02 -38.02 7.71
CA ARG A 471 33.26 -39.17 8.59
C ARG A 471 33.27 -40.49 7.82
N VAL A 472 32.42 -40.62 6.80
CA VAL A 472 32.39 -41.77 5.89
C VAL A 472 33.63 -41.78 4.98
N SER A 473 34.08 -40.61 4.51
CA SER A 473 35.27 -40.45 3.66
C SER A 473 36.60 -40.70 4.40
N ILE A 474 36.67 -40.39 5.71
CA ILE A 474 37.85 -40.64 6.56
C ILE A 474 37.85 -42.06 7.16
N GLY A 475 36.72 -42.78 7.05
CA GLY A 475 36.54 -44.16 7.51
C GLY A 475 36.94 -45.25 6.50
N THR A 476 37.55 -44.87 5.38
CA THR A 476 38.24 -45.74 4.41
C THR A 476 39.71 -45.36 4.36
#